data_AF-A0AA36UFG7-F1
#
_entry.id   AF-A0AA36UFG7-F1
#
_cell.length_a   1.000
_cell.length_b   1.000
_cell.length_c   1.000
_cell.angle_alpha   90.00
_cell.angle_beta   90.00
_cell.angle_gamma   90.00
#
_symmetry.space_group_name_H-M   'P 1'
#
loop_
_entity.id
_entity.type
_entity.pdbx_description
1 polymer ?
#
loop_
_entity_poly.entity_id
_entity_poly.type
_entity_poly.pdbx_seq_one_letter_code
_entity_poly.pdbx_strand_id
1 'polypeptide(L)'
;NVAKGTEDTDGVNVSQIKPLATALNTTVGADGSIAEPNFTVNHADGTAGTPVHTVQDALNEVGKELNKGLNIVADNGSSEKVNLGDTVTYTSKDKNIVTTSGTGKAIDFSLAEKVTIGKDAANGGKPVVIDGKEGIVSGLTNTTLGSAPLAGSNKAATEAQLDATQVNLATILGGNAANNNGNVTTNNIGGTGKDNVHEAIAAVKETADKGWNLKANDETDSEKIAAGDTVTVKQGKNIRVKRSGKELTVETEDDV
;
A
#
# COMPACT_ATOMS: atom_id res chain seq x y z
N ASN A 1 -73.23 56.13 -15.06
CA ASN A 1 -71.92 55.58 -15.42
C ASN A 1 -70.86 56.66 -15.26
N VAL A 2 -69.85 56.43 -14.43
CA VAL A 2 -68.72 57.34 -14.29
C VAL A 2 -67.76 57.10 -15.46
N ALA A 3 -67.45 58.13 -16.23
CA ALA A 3 -66.49 58.05 -17.34
C ALA A 3 -65.07 57.77 -16.82
N LYS A 4 -64.14 57.44 -17.72
CA LYS A 4 -62.73 57.30 -17.34
C LYS A 4 -62.20 58.69 -16.97
N GLY A 5 -61.64 58.85 -15.77
CA GLY A 5 -60.92 60.08 -15.40
C GLY A 5 -59.66 60.23 -16.26
N THR A 6 -59.39 61.43 -16.73
CA THR A 6 -58.23 61.75 -17.60
C THR A 6 -57.26 62.73 -16.96
N GLU A 7 -57.72 63.55 -16.02
CA GLU A 7 -56.90 64.47 -15.23
C GLU A 7 -56.58 63.89 -13.84
N ASP A 8 -55.50 64.35 -13.21
CA ASP A 8 -55.02 63.81 -11.90
C ASP A 8 -56.02 63.97 -10.75
N THR A 9 -56.96 64.90 -10.85
CA THR A 9 -58.00 65.14 -9.83
C THR A 9 -59.34 64.47 -10.15
N ASP A 10 -59.44 63.77 -11.28
CA ASP A 10 -60.67 63.10 -11.68
C ASP A 10 -60.96 61.88 -10.80
N GLY A 11 -62.25 61.57 -10.64
CA GLY A 11 -62.66 60.30 -10.07
C GLY A 11 -62.25 59.12 -10.98
N VAL A 12 -61.73 58.05 -10.38
CA VAL A 12 -61.38 56.82 -11.11
C VAL A 12 -62.58 55.87 -11.19
N ASN A 13 -62.85 55.33 -12.38
CA ASN A 13 -63.84 54.27 -12.52
C ASN A 13 -63.22 52.88 -12.31
N VAL A 14 -64.05 51.86 -12.09
CA VAL A 14 -63.61 50.48 -11.81
C VAL A 14 -62.65 49.94 -12.89
N SER A 15 -62.84 50.29 -14.16
CA SER A 15 -61.96 49.83 -15.25
C SER A 15 -60.52 50.36 -15.13
N GLN A 16 -60.34 51.53 -14.51
CA GLN A 16 -59.01 52.11 -14.25
C GLN A 16 -58.30 51.45 -13.07
N ILE A 17 -59.04 50.82 -12.14
CA ILE A 17 -58.49 50.15 -10.95
C ILE A 17 -58.12 48.69 -11.26
N LYS A 18 -58.80 48.04 -12.23
CA LYS A 18 -58.56 46.64 -12.61
C LYS A 18 -57.08 46.29 -12.88
N PRO A 19 -56.29 47.11 -13.60
CA PRO A 19 -54.86 46.82 -13.80
C PRO A 19 -54.06 46.75 -12.50
N LEU A 20 -54.35 47.63 -11.53
CA LEU A 20 -53.71 47.60 -10.21
C LEU A 20 -54.10 46.35 -9.42
N ALA A 21 -55.38 45.95 -9.50
CA ALA A 21 -55.86 44.71 -8.89
C ALA A 21 -55.16 43.47 -9.46
N THR A 22 -55.05 43.37 -10.79
CA THR A 22 -54.30 42.30 -11.45
C THR A 22 -52.83 42.29 -11.02
N ALA A 23 -52.18 43.47 -10.90
CA ALA A 23 -50.79 43.57 -10.45
C ALA A 23 -50.59 43.08 -9.01
N LEU A 24 -51.61 43.22 -8.17
CA LEU A 24 -51.63 42.71 -6.79
C LEU A 24 -52.21 41.29 -6.70
N ASN A 25 -52.34 40.57 -7.81
CA ASN A 25 -52.97 39.26 -7.91
C ASN A 25 -54.33 39.15 -7.18
N THR A 26 -55.17 40.16 -7.40
CA THR A 26 -56.54 40.22 -6.89
C THR A 26 -57.52 40.66 -7.99
N THR A 27 -58.81 40.73 -7.65
CA THR A 27 -59.90 41.13 -8.52
C THR A 27 -60.73 42.23 -7.89
N VAL A 28 -61.22 43.16 -8.74
CA VAL A 28 -62.20 44.18 -8.35
C VAL A 28 -63.53 43.89 -9.04
N GLY A 29 -64.59 43.77 -8.25
CA GLY A 29 -65.96 43.57 -8.69
C GLY A 29 -66.54 44.81 -9.38
N ALA A 30 -67.59 44.63 -10.18
CA ALA A 30 -68.26 45.75 -10.87
C ALA A 30 -68.93 46.74 -9.88
N ASP A 31 -69.21 46.28 -8.66
CA ASP A 31 -69.73 47.04 -7.53
C ASP A 31 -68.64 47.79 -6.74
N GLY A 32 -67.36 47.64 -7.12
CA GLY A 32 -66.21 48.24 -6.44
C GLY A 32 -65.67 47.43 -5.27
N SER A 33 -66.23 46.24 -4.98
CA SER A 33 -65.65 45.32 -4.00
C SER A 33 -64.26 44.83 -4.44
N ILE A 34 -63.32 44.69 -3.50
CA ILE A 34 -61.94 44.24 -3.77
C ILE A 34 -61.70 42.95 -2.99
N ALA A 35 -61.33 41.88 -3.68
CA ALA A 35 -60.90 40.65 -3.01
C ALA A 35 -59.53 40.84 -2.35
N GLU A 36 -59.21 40.02 -1.35
CA GLU A 36 -57.85 40.03 -0.80
C GLU A 36 -56.85 39.53 -1.84
N PRO A 37 -55.67 40.17 -1.98
CA PRO A 37 -54.54 39.61 -2.72
C PRO A 37 -54.26 38.18 -2.31
N ASN A 38 -53.85 37.33 -3.25
CA ASN A 38 -53.47 35.95 -2.94
C ASN A 38 -52.09 35.65 -3.52
N PHE A 39 -51.05 35.75 -2.70
CA PHE A 39 -49.69 35.38 -3.09
C PHE A 39 -49.35 34.01 -2.52
N THR A 40 -48.91 33.11 -3.39
CA THR A 40 -48.44 31.78 -2.99
C THR A 40 -46.96 31.68 -3.34
N VAL A 41 -46.12 31.46 -2.33
CA VAL A 41 -44.69 31.19 -2.50
C VAL A 41 -44.50 29.68 -2.44
N ASN A 42 -43.85 29.10 -3.44
CA ASN A 42 -43.53 27.68 -3.41
C ASN A 42 -42.31 27.43 -2.51
N HIS A 43 -42.36 26.35 -1.74
CA HIS A 43 -41.23 25.90 -0.95
C HIS A 43 -40.13 25.32 -1.86
N ALA A 44 -38.92 25.18 -1.30
CA ALA A 44 -37.78 24.61 -2.03
C ALA A 44 -38.00 23.17 -2.54
N ASP A 45 -38.93 22.42 -1.95
CA ASP A 45 -39.34 21.07 -2.38
C ASP A 45 -40.39 21.06 -3.50
N GLY A 46 -40.82 22.23 -3.97
CA GLY A 46 -41.80 22.40 -5.03
C GLY A 46 -43.26 22.41 -4.58
N THR A 47 -43.55 22.22 -3.29
CA THR A 47 -44.91 22.32 -2.76
C THR A 47 -45.35 23.79 -2.63
N ALA A 48 -46.66 24.04 -2.77
CA ALA A 48 -47.21 25.37 -2.57
C ALA A 48 -47.24 25.74 -1.08
N GLY A 49 -46.75 26.94 -0.75
CA GLY A 49 -46.88 27.52 0.58
C GLY A 49 -48.31 27.93 0.91
N THR A 50 -48.52 28.36 2.15
CA THR A 50 -49.81 28.92 2.55
C THR A 50 -50.01 30.28 1.88
N PRO A 51 -51.17 30.55 1.26
CA PRO A 51 -51.49 31.86 0.71
C PRO A 51 -51.30 32.99 1.74
N VAL A 52 -50.69 34.08 1.29
CA VAL A 52 -50.55 35.32 2.06
C VAL A 52 -51.12 36.50 1.28
N HIS A 53 -51.56 37.54 2.00
CA HIS A 53 -52.42 38.59 1.44
C HIS A 53 -51.74 39.95 1.30
N THR A 54 -50.43 40.02 1.58
CA THR A 54 -49.61 41.20 1.36
C THR A 54 -48.32 40.86 0.61
N VAL A 55 -47.77 41.84 -0.10
CA VAL A 55 -46.47 41.70 -0.77
C VAL A 55 -45.36 41.46 0.26
N GLN A 56 -45.41 42.12 1.42
CA GLN A 56 -44.39 41.97 2.45
C GLN A 56 -44.37 40.55 3.02
N ASP A 57 -45.53 39.95 3.27
CA ASP A 57 -45.61 38.57 3.75
C ASP A 57 -45.10 37.59 2.70
N ALA A 58 -45.42 37.81 1.42
CA ALA A 58 -44.88 36.99 0.34
C ALA A 58 -43.35 37.07 0.28
N LEU A 59 -42.78 38.27 0.41
CA LEU A 59 -41.33 38.45 0.47
C LEU A 59 -40.71 37.82 1.73
N ASN A 60 -41.41 37.85 2.87
CA ASN A 60 -40.98 37.17 4.09
C ASN A 60 -40.94 35.65 3.91
N GLU A 61 -41.95 35.06 3.25
CA GLU A 61 -41.96 33.62 2.92
C GLU A 61 -40.82 33.26 1.97
N VAL A 62 -40.57 34.07 0.92
CA VAL A 62 -39.38 33.90 0.06
C VAL A 62 -38.10 33.94 0.89
N GLY A 63 -37.98 34.89 1.82
CA GLY A 63 -36.84 35.00 2.73
C GLY A 63 -36.66 33.77 3.61
N LYS A 64 -37.74 33.19 4.15
CA LYS A 64 -37.68 31.95 4.94
C LYS A 64 -37.16 30.79 4.10
N GLU A 65 -37.63 30.62 2.87
CA GLU A 65 -37.18 29.55 1.97
C GLU A 65 -35.72 29.69 1.59
N LEU A 66 -35.26 30.89 1.23
CA LEU A 66 -33.85 31.16 0.94
C LEU A 66 -32.94 30.89 2.14
N ASN A 67 -33.45 31.14 3.35
CA ASN A 67 -32.73 30.88 4.60
C ASN A 67 -32.71 29.40 5.01
N LYS A 68 -33.40 28.47 4.33
CA LYS A 68 -33.29 27.04 4.67
C LYS A 68 -31.89 26.50 4.37
N GLY A 69 -31.25 26.94 3.29
CA GLY A 69 -29.89 26.55 2.92
C GLY A 69 -29.74 25.05 2.66
N LEU A 70 -28.53 24.52 2.88
CA LEU A 70 -28.19 23.11 2.81
C LEU A 70 -27.65 22.65 4.17
N ASN A 71 -27.97 21.42 4.59
CA ASN A 71 -27.33 20.80 5.74
C ASN A 71 -26.31 19.77 5.25
N ILE A 72 -25.07 19.86 5.73
CA ILE A 72 -23.99 18.92 5.41
C ILE A 72 -23.64 18.11 6.66
N VAL A 73 -23.51 16.80 6.50
CA VAL A 73 -23.15 15.84 7.56
C VAL A 73 -21.98 15.00 7.06
N ALA A 74 -21.05 14.65 7.95
CA ALA A 74 -19.96 13.72 7.69
C ALA A 74 -20.08 12.47 8.58
N ASP A 75 -19.38 11.40 8.24
CA ASP A 75 -19.38 10.14 9.03
C ASP A 75 -18.99 10.36 10.50
N ASN A 76 -18.20 11.40 10.77
CA ASN A 76 -17.79 11.81 12.12
C ASN A 76 -17.97 13.32 12.28
N GLY A 77 -18.79 13.73 13.25
CA GLY A 77 -19.05 15.13 13.57
C GLY A 77 -20.54 15.47 13.62
N SER A 78 -20.85 16.74 13.88
CA SER A 78 -22.21 17.28 13.88
C SER A 78 -22.62 17.77 12.50
N SER A 79 -23.92 17.90 12.26
CA SER A 79 -24.45 18.59 11.07
C SER A 79 -24.08 20.07 11.09
N GLU A 80 -23.73 20.61 9.92
CA GLU A 80 -23.47 22.03 9.71
C GLU A 80 -24.48 22.59 8.70
N LYS A 81 -25.04 23.78 8.97
CA LYS A 81 -25.93 24.48 8.04
C LYS A 81 -25.12 25.44 7.16
N VAL A 82 -25.28 25.30 5.86
CA VAL A 82 -24.67 26.15 4.82
C VAL A 82 -25.77 27.03 4.24
N ASN A 83 -25.67 28.33 4.47
CA ASN A 83 -26.61 29.30 3.92
C ASN A 83 -26.23 29.63 2.46
N LEU A 84 -27.18 30.20 1.71
CA LEU A 84 -26.88 30.69 0.37
C LEU A 84 -25.83 31.81 0.44
N GLY A 85 -24.77 31.68 -0.36
CA GLY A 85 -23.62 32.58 -0.34
C GLY A 85 -22.44 32.08 0.48
N ASP A 86 -22.62 31.05 1.31
CA ASP A 86 -21.52 30.45 2.06
C ASP A 86 -20.57 29.68 1.14
N THR A 87 -19.29 29.62 1.52
CA THR A 87 -18.28 28.82 0.83
C THR A 87 -17.99 27.55 1.64
N VAL A 88 -18.18 26.40 1.02
CA VAL A 88 -17.81 25.10 1.59
C VAL A 88 -16.40 24.74 1.12
N THR A 89 -15.49 24.52 2.06
CA THR A 89 -14.11 24.11 1.76
C THR A 89 -13.94 22.62 2.01
N TYR A 90 -13.47 21.90 1.00
CA TYR A 90 -13.03 20.50 1.15
C TYR A 90 -11.59 20.50 1.66
N THR A 91 -11.35 19.80 2.77
CA THR A 91 -10.03 19.76 3.41
C THR A 91 -9.57 18.32 3.63
N SER A 92 -8.26 18.13 3.60
CA SER A 92 -7.59 16.86 3.84
C SER A 92 -6.47 17.11 4.84
N LYS A 93 -6.78 16.98 6.14
CA LYS A 93 -5.85 17.30 7.23
C LYS A 93 -4.60 16.41 7.20
N ASP A 94 -4.79 15.13 6.86
CA ASP A 94 -3.69 14.17 6.74
C ASP A 94 -2.93 14.24 5.41
N LYS A 95 -3.41 15.08 4.48
CA LYS A 95 -2.87 15.31 3.13
C LYS A 95 -2.81 14.05 2.26
N ASN A 96 -3.55 12.99 2.58
CA ASN A 96 -3.60 11.78 1.75
C ASN A 96 -4.48 11.98 0.51
N ILE A 97 -5.55 12.74 0.66
CA ILE A 97 -6.46 13.11 -0.42
C ILE A 97 -6.12 14.52 -0.91
N VAL A 98 -5.99 14.70 -2.21
CA VAL A 98 -5.89 15.99 -2.88
C VAL A 98 -7.24 16.32 -3.49
N THR A 99 -7.80 17.47 -3.12
CA THR A 99 -9.06 17.97 -3.67
C THR A 99 -8.76 19.14 -4.60
N THR A 100 -9.30 19.13 -5.81
CA THR A 100 -9.08 20.19 -6.80
C THR A 100 -10.41 20.67 -7.36
N SER A 101 -10.63 21.99 -7.33
CA SER A 101 -11.78 22.60 -8.00
C SER A 101 -11.48 22.75 -9.49
N GLY A 102 -12.38 22.21 -10.32
CA GLY A 102 -12.30 22.28 -11.77
C GLY A 102 -13.28 23.29 -12.37
N THR A 103 -13.45 23.22 -13.69
CA THR A 103 -14.52 23.95 -14.38
C THR A 103 -15.86 23.24 -14.20
N GLY A 104 -16.98 23.91 -14.51
CA GLY A 104 -18.30 23.27 -14.51
C GLY A 104 -18.81 22.84 -13.13
N LYS A 105 -18.32 23.45 -12.04
CA LYS A 105 -18.66 23.08 -10.65
C LYS A 105 -18.21 21.66 -10.26
N ALA A 106 -17.20 21.12 -10.96
CA ALA A 106 -16.59 19.85 -10.61
C ALA A 106 -15.61 20.00 -9.44
N ILE A 107 -15.60 19.00 -8.56
CA ILE A 107 -14.58 18.82 -7.53
C ILE A 107 -13.98 17.44 -7.75
N ASP A 108 -12.69 17.40 -8.06
CA ASP A 108 -11.94 16.16 -8.26
C ASP A 108 -11.25 15.74 -6.97
N PHE A 109 -11.20 14.43 -6.75
CA PHE A 109 -10.49 13.79 -5.65
C PHE A 109 -9.40 12.89 -6.23
N SER A 110 -8.18 13.08 -5.77
CA SER A 110 -7.02 12.26 -6.14
C SER A 110 -6.24 11.85 -4.88
N LEU A 111 -5.38 10.85 -5.01
CA LEU A 111 -4.40 10.56 -3.98
C LEU A 111 -3.19 11.49 -4.13
N ALA A 112 -2.60 11.89 -3.00
CA ALA A 112 -1.31 12.55 -3.00
C ALA A 112 -0.21 11.59 -3.49
N GLU A 113 0.92 12.14 -3.96
CA GLU A 113 2.10 11.33 -4.34
C GLU A 113 2.57 10.43 -3.20
N LYS A 114 2.40 10.89 -1.94
CA LYS A 114 2.67 10.09 -0.74
C LYS A 114 1.41 9.93 0.07
N VAL A 115 1.02 8.68 0.28
CA VAL A 115 -0.10 8.31 1.16
C VAL A 115 0.48 7.67 2.42
N THR A 116 0.11 8.20 3.59
CA THR A 116 0.52 7.61 4.88
C THR A 116 -0.69 7.18 5.68
N ILE A 117 -0.69 5.92 6.08
CA ILE A 117 -1.74 5.27 6.86
C ILE A 117 -1.26 5.15 8.30
N GLY A 118 -2.14 5.35 9.28
CA GLY A 118 -1.79 5.19 10.70
C GLY A 118 -0.85 6.29 11.23
N LYS A 119 -0.98 7.53 10.72
CA LYS A 119 -0.13 8.68 11.07
C LYS A 119 -0.11 9.04 12.56
N ASP A 120 -1.16 8.70 13.30
CA ASP A 120 -1.32 9.10 14.69
C ASP A 120 -0.45 8.24 15.64
N ALA A 121 0.86 8.48 15.59
CA ALA A 121 1.83 7.78 16.43
C ALA A 121 1.59 8.02 17.92
N ALA A 122 1.03 9.17 18.30
CA ALA A 122 0.72 9.50 19.69
C ALA A 122 -0.35 8.55 20.27
N ASN A 123 -1.26 8.05 19.42
CA ASN A 123 -2.30 7.09 19.81
C ASN A 123 -1.99 5.67 19.30
N GLY A 124 -0.71 5.30 19.16
CA GLY A 124 -0.30 3.94 18.82
C GLY A 124 -0.34 3.59 17.33
N GLY A 125 -0.58 4.57 16.46
CA GLY A 125 -0.43 4.42 15.02
C GLY A 125 0.98 3.97 14.64
N LYS A 126 1.07 3.08 13.65
CA LYS A 126 2.33 2.63 13.03
C LYS A 126 2.32 3.13 11.59
N PRO A 127 2.91 4.30 11.31
CA PRO A 127 2.82 4.90 9.99
C PRO A 127 3.39 4.00 8.91
N VAL A 128 2.59 3.69 7.89
CA VAL A 128 3.04 3.04 6.65
C VAL A 128 2.87 4.04 5.53
N VAL A 129 3.94 4.29 4.77
CA VAL A 129 3.96 5.26 3.67
C VAL A 129 4.06 4.50 2.35
N ILE A 130 3.13 4.79 1.45
CA ILE A 130 3.25 4.47 0.03
C ILE A 130 3.73 5.74 -0.66
N ASP A 131 4.97 5.71 -1.14
CA ASP A 131 5.60 6.81 -1.86
C ASP A 131 5.54 6.51 -3.36
N GLY A 132 4.54 7.07 -4.04
CA GLY A 132 4.37 6.91 -5.48
C GLY A 132 5.42 7.64 -6.31
N LYS A 133 6.15 8.60 -5.72
CA LYS A 133 7.24 9.30 -6.41
C LYS A 133 8.48 8.43 -6.51
N GLU A 134 8.85 7.79 -5.41
CA GLU A 134 10.01 6.88 -5.33
C GLU A 134 9.66 5.43 -5.68
N GLY A 135 8.37 5.07 -5.69
CA GLY A 135 7.91 3.70 -5.91
C GLY A 135 8.15 2.78 -4.71
N ILE A 136 8.20 3.33 -3.49
CA ILE A 136 8.62 2.62 -2.27
C ILE A 136 7.45 2.52 -1.28
N VAL A 137 7.35 1.36 -0.62
CA VAL A 137 6.52 1.18 0.58
C VAL A 137 7.44 1.12 1.80
N SER A 138 7.25 2.03 2.76
CA SER A 138 8.11 2.15 3.95
C SER A 138 7.30 2.21 5.24
N GLY A 139 7.98 2.09 6.40
CA GLY A 139 7.35 2.10 7.72
C GLY A 139 6.78 0.76 8.18
N LEU A 140 6.97 -0.31 7.41
CA LEU A 140 6.63 -1.67 7.83
C LEU A 140 7.41 -2.07 9.09
N THR A 141 6.73 -2.68 10.05
CA THR A 141 7.30 -3.01 11.37
C THR A 141 7.77 -4.46 11.48
N ASN A 142 7.49 -5.31 10.51
CA ASN A 142 8.02 -6.67 10.43
C ASN A 142 9.46 -6.67 9.91
N THR A 143 10.39 -6.17 10.71
CA THR A 143 11.81 -6.03 10.33
C THR A 143 12.68 -7.21 10.73
N THR A 144 12.14 -8.17 11.51
CA THR A 144 12.87 -9.34 12.00
C THR A 144 12.20 -10.64 11.57
N LEU A 145 13.00 -11.71 11.48
CA LEU A 145 12.48 -13.07 11.37
C LEU A 145 11.94 -13.46 12.75
N GLY A 146 10.61 -13.59 12.87
CA GLY A 146 9.97 -14.06 14.09
C GLY A 146 10.08 -15.59 14.24
N SER A 147 9.57 -16.13 15.35
CA SER A 147 9.49 -17.58 15.56
C SER A 147 8.36 -18.26 14.79
N ALA A 148 7.36 -17.49 14.34
CA ALA A 148 6.26 -18.00 13.54
C ALA A 148 6.73 -18.34 12.11
N PRO A 149 6.23 -19.43 11.50
CA PRO A 149 6.53 -19.74 10.10
C PRO A 149 6.15 -18.60 9.16
N LEU A 150 6.96 -18.38 8.11
CA LEU A 150 6.62 -17.43 7.05
C LEU A 150 5.46 -17.92 6.18
N ALA A 151 5.31 -19.25 6.05
CA ALA A 151 4.23 -19.86 5.28
C ALA A 151 2.85 -19.42 5.83
N GLY A 152 1.99 -18.91 4.94
CA GLY A 152 0.65 -18.43 5.30
C GLY A 152 0.60 -17.04 5.95
N SER A 153 1.74 -16.36 6.16
CA SER A 153 1.77 -15.01 6.75
C SER A 153 1.02 -13.98 5.90
N ASN A 154 1.12 -14.07 4.56
CA ASN A 154 0.53 -13.14 3.59
C ASN A 154 0.92 -11.65 3.80
N LYS A 155 1.92 -11.38 4.64
CA LYS A 155 2.49 -10.04 4.87
C LYS A 155 3.58 -9.76 3.84
N ALA A 156 3.73 -8.49 3.45
CA ALA A 156 4.91 -8.03 2.71
C ALA A 156 6.18 -8.25 3.55
N ALA A 157 7.25 -8.77 2.95
CA ALA A 157 8.55 -8.88 3.60
C ALA A 157 9.28 -7.53 3.57
N THR A 158 10.15 -7.29 4.55
CA THR A 158 11.06 -6.14 4.55
C THR A 158 12.46 -6.53 4.07
N GLU A 159 13.23 -5.56 3.58
CA GLU A 159 14.63 -5.77 3.21
C GLU A 159 15.46 -6.30 4.40
N ALA A 160 15.16 -5.85 5.63
CA ALA A 160 15.80 -6.35 6.84
C ALA A 160 15.54 -7.84 7.11
N GLN A 161 14.32 -8.34 6.82
CA GLN A 161 14.03 -9.78 6.92
C GLN A 161 14.78 -10.57 5.85
N LEU A 162 14.86 -10.05 4.62
CA LEU A 162 15.62 -10.68 3.55
C LEU A 162 17.11 -10.73 3.91
N ASP A 163 17.69 -9.63 4.37
CA ASP A 163 19.08 -9.56 4.82
C ASP A 163 19.37 -10.58 5.93
N ALA A 164 18.50 -10.68 6.93
CA ALA A 164 18.62 -11.66 8.00
C ALA A 164 18.63 -13.11 7.48
N THR A 165 17.81 -13.44 6.47
CA THR A 165 17.85 -14.78 5.84
C THR A 165 19.17 -15.04 5.11
N GLN A 166 19.73 -14.02 4.45
CA GLN A 166 20.98 -14.14 3.70
C GLN A 166 22.19 -14.25 4.63
N VAL A 167 22.19 -13.55 5.77
CA VAL A 167 23.20 -13.74 6.84
C VAL A 167 23.17 -15.16 7.39
N ASN A 168 21.98 -15.71 7.62
CA ASN A 168 21.83 -17.10 8.05
C ASN A 168 22.36 -18.08 6.99
N LEU A 169 22.06 -17.86 5.71
CA LEU A 169 22.58 -18.68 4.61
C LEU A 169 24.11 -18.63 4.54
N ALA A 170 24.72 -17.44 4.60
CA ALA A 170 26.18 -17.30 4.62
C ALA A 170 26.80 -18.05 5.81
N THR A 171 26.18 -17.98 6.99
CA THR A 171 26.63 -18.73 8.18
C THR A 171 26.59 -20.24 7.96
N ILE A 172 25.50 -20.75 7.35
CA ILE A 172 25.35 -22.19 7.05
C ILE A 172 26.38 -22.67 6.02
N LEU A 173 26.66 -21.86 4.99
CA LEU A 173 27.68 -22.18 3.98
C LEU A 173 29.10 -22.12 4.60
N GLY A 174 29.33 -21.22 5.55
CA GLY A 174 30.57 -21.08 6.29
C GLY A 174 31.75 -20.60 5.45
N GLY A 175 32.97 -20.79 5.96
CA GLY A 175 34.21 -20.37 5.29
C GLY A 175 34.20 -18.88 4.97
N ASN A 176 34.45 -18.55 3.70
CA ASN A 176 34.48 -17.17 3.19
C ASN A 176 33.11 -16.69 2.65
N ALA A 177 32.01 -17.37 3.00
CA ALA A 177 30.69 -16.92 2.58
C ALA A 177 30.37 -15.54 3.16
N ALA A 178 29.87 -14.64 2.31
CA ALA A 178 29.54 -13.28 2.70
C ALA A 178 28.21 -12.84 2.10
N ASN A 179 27.42 -12.09 2.86
CA ASN A 179 26.24 -11.38 2.36
C ASN A 179 26.65 -9.96 1.95
N ASN A 180 26.62 -9.67 0.65
CA ASN A 180 26.93 -8.36 0.11
C ASN A 180 25.67 -7.71 -0.45
N ASN A 181 24.96 -6.95 0.40
CA ASN A 181 23.72 -6.25 0.08
C ASN A 181 22.60 -7.17 -0.46
N GLY A 182 22.41 -8.33 0.18
CA GLY A 182 21.39 -9.31 -0.19
C GLY A 182 21.87 -10.37 -1.17
N ASN A 183 23.07 -10.25 -1.74
CA ASN A 183 23.68 -11.30 -2.55
C ASN A 183 24.68 -12.12 -1.73
N VAL A 184 24.45 -13.42 -1.60
CA VAL A 184 25.39 -14.31 -0.92
C VAL A 184 26.44 -14.79 -1.91
N THR A 185 27.70 -14.51 -1.61
CA THR A 185 28.86 -15.00 -2.38
C THR A 185 29.66 -15.97 -1.53
N THR A 186 30.35 -16.88 -2.21
CA THR A 186 31.29 -17.84 -1.61
C THR A 186 32.57 -17.82 -2.42
N ASN A 187 33.69 -18.13 -1.77
CA ASN A 187 34.93 -18.43 -2.46
C ASN A 187 35.73 -19.47 -1.67
N ASN A 188 36.58 -20.21 -2.37
CA ASN A 188 37.49 -21.17 -1.76
C ASN A 188 36.80 -22.12 -0.74
N ILE A 189 35.62 -22.65 -1.10
CA ILE A 189 34.80 -23.48 -0.22
C ILE A 189 35.62 -24.70 0.22
N GLY A 190 35.73 -24.89 1.54
CA GLY A 190 36.50 -25.99 2.13
C GLY A 190 38.00 -25.96 1.82
N GLY A 191 38.56 -24.82 1.40
CA GLY A 191 39.97 -24.72 1.01
C GLY A 191 40.31 -25.33 -0.36
N THR A 192 39.30 -25.60 -1.19
CA THR A 192 39.45 -26.27 -2.49
C THR A 192 39.83 -25.34 -3.65
N GLY A 193 39.83 -24.02 -3.42
CA GLY A 193 39.96 -23.00 -4.45
C GLY A 193 38.73 -22.84 -5.36
N LYS A 194 37.59 -23.43 -4.99
CA LYS A 194 36.34 -23.38 -5.76
C LYS A 194 35.28 -22.50 -5.12
N ASP A 195 34.46 -21.87 -5.94
CA ASP A 195 33.51 -20.84 -5.48
C ASP A 195 32.07 -21.36 -5.35
N ASN A 196 31.79 -22.61 -5.74
CA ASN A 196 30.50 -23.26 -5.54
C ASN A 196 30.65 -24.67 -4.96
N VAL A 197 29.59 -25.14 -4.29
CA VAL A 197 29.60 -26.41 -3.54
C VAL A 197 29.84 -27.60 -4.46
N HIS A 198 29.24 -27.60 -5.66
CA HIS A 198 29.38 -28.72 -6.59
C HIS A 198 30.83 -28.91 -7.02
N GLU A 199 31.50 -27.84 -7.43
CA GLU A 199 32.91 -27.89 -7.83
C GLU A 199 33.85 -28.19 -6.67
N ALA A 200 33.59 -27.64 -5.47
CA ALA A 200 34.38 -27.95 -4.28
C ALA A 200 34.32 -29.45 -3.97
N ILE A 201 33.13 -30.06 -4.02
CA ILE A 201 32.95 -31.50 -3.83
C ILE A 201 33.63 -32.29 -4.95
N ALA A 202 33.53 -31.84 -6.21
CA ALA A 202 34.22 -32.48 -7.33
C ALA A 202 35.74 -32.46 -7.15
N ALA A 203 36.31 -31.36 -6.69
CA ALA A 203 37.74 -31.24 -6.40
C ALA A 203 38.19 -32.16 -5.26
N VAL A 204 37.37 -32.27 -4.20
CA VAL A 204 37.60 -33.23 -3.11
C VAL A 204 37.54 -34.66 -3.64
N LYS A 205 36.54 -34.99 -4.48
CA LYS A 205 36.40 -36.32 -5.10
C LYS A 205 37.59 -36.65 -5.99
N GLU A 206 38.03 -35.73 -6.84
CA GLU A 206 39.22 -35.92 -7.67
C GLU A 206 40.46 -36.23 -6.83
N THR A 207 40.62 -35.52 -5.70
CA THR A 207 41.72 -35.74 -4.77
C THR A 207 41.62 -37.10 -4.07
N ALA A 208 40.43 -37.48 -3.62
CA ALA A 208 40.18 -38.79 -3.01
C ALA A 208 40.44 -39.94 -4.01
N ASP A 209 40.04 -39.77 -5.27
CA ASP A 209 40.17 -40.78 -6.32
C ASP A 209 41.60 -40.91 -6.90
N LYS A 210 42.53 -40.02 -6.51
CA LYS A 210 43.93 -40.10 -6.97
C LYS A 210 44.64 -41.35 -6.45
N GLY A 211 44.26 -41.87 -5.29
CA GLY A 211 44.96 -43.01 -4.69
C GLY A 211 46.44 -42.70 -4.44
N TRP A 212 47.30 -43.72 -4.53
CA TRP A 212 48.75 -43.58 -4.42
C TRP A 212 49.47 -44.55 -5.36
N ASN A 213 50.73 -44.27 -5.70
CA ASN A 213 51.52 -45.11 -6.60
C ASN A 213 52.45 -46.03 -5.78
N LEU A 214 52.38 -47.34 -6.01
CA LEU A 214 53.29 -48.35 -5.46
C LEU A 214 54.42 -48.63 -6.45
N LYS A 215 55.65 -48.61 -5.96
CA LYS A 215 56.85 -48.95 -6.73
C LYS A 215 57.78 -49.78 -5.85
N ALA A 216 58.28 -50.90 -6.35
CA ALA A 216 59.22 -51.74 -5.63
C ALA A 216 60.65 -51.54 -6.16
N ASN A 217 61.60 -51.29 -5.26
CA ASN A 217 63.02 -51.09 -5.59
C ASN A 217 63.20 -50.03 -6.71
N ASP A 218 64.00 -50.36 -7.72
CA ASP A 218 64.33 -49.51 -8.86
C ASP A 218 63.43 -49.73 -10.09
N GLU A 219 62.22 -50.28 -9.91
CA GLU A 219 61.24 -50.45 -10.99
C GLU A 219 61.05 -49.16 -11.79
N THR A 220 61.00 -49.22 -13.12
CA THR A 220 60.89 -48.00 -13.93
C THR A 220 59.50 -47.37 -13.82
N ASP A 221 58.47 -48.21 -13.71
CA ASP A 221 57.07 -47.80 -13.62
C ASP A 221 56.52 -48.03 -12.20
N SER A 222 55.36 -47.43 -11.92
CA SER A 222 54.63 -47.60 -10.66
C SER A 222 53.22 -48.12 -10.92
N GLU A 223 52.69 -48.94 -10.03
CA GLU A 223 51.29 -49.38 -10.03
C GLU A 223 50.42 -48.37 -9.28
N LYS A 224 49.32 -47.92 -9.89
CA LYS A 224 48.38 -47.03 -9.21
C LYS A 224 47.44 -47.84 -8.32
N ILE A 225 47.52 -47.61 -7.01
CA ILE A 225 46.61 -48.17 -6.00
C ILE A 225 45.50 -47.15 -5.77
N ALA A 226 44.31 -47.44 -6.28
CA ALA A 226 43.16 -46.55 -6.12
C ALA A 226 42.67 -46.50 -4.66
N ALA A 227 41.85 -45.50 -4.33
CA ALA A 227 41.24 -45.42 -3.02
C ALA A 227 40.35 -46.65 -2.77
N GLY A 228 40.62 -47.37 -1.67
CA GLY A 228 39.91 -48.60 -1.32
C GLY A 228 40.57 -49.89 -1.83
N ASP A 229 41.59 -49.79 -2.68
CA ASP A 229 42.33 -50.97 -3.13
C ASP A 229 43.14 -51.61 -2.01
N THR A 230 43.35 -52.93 -2.13
CA THR A 230 44.17 -53.70 -1.18
C THR A 230 45.46 -54.14 -1.84
N VAL A 231 46.59 -53.77 -1.24
CA VAL A 231 47.91 -54.29 -1.61
C VAL A 231 48.21 -55.52 -0.77
N THR A 232 48.50 -56.65 -1.43
CA THR A 232 48.91 -57.88 -0.75
C THR A 232 50.42 -58.07 -0.88
N VAL A 233 51.13 -58.11 0.25
CA VAL A 233 52.56 -58.44 0.30
C VAL A 233 52.70 -59.93 0.55
N LYS A 234 53.31 -60.65 -0.39
CA LYS A 234 53.55 -62.10 -0.27
C LYS A 234 54.96 -62.37 0.23
N GLN A 235 55.09 -63.34 1.12
CA GLN A 235 56.38 -63.77 1.65
C GLN A 235 57.07 -64.77 0.69
N GLY A 236 58.40 -64.77 0.67
CA GLY A 236 59.21 -65.70 -0.12
C GLY A 236 59.59 -66.96 0.67
N LYS A 237 60.53 -67.76 0.16
CA LYS A 237 61.05 -68.93 0.90
C LYS A 237 61.88 -68.53 2.13
N ASN A 238 62.70 -67.50 2.01
CA ASN A 238 63.69 -67.12 3.03
C ASN A 238 63.26 -65.88 3.82
N ILE A 239 62.10 -65.30 3.51
CA ILE A 239 61.58 -64.07 4.09
C ILE A 239 60.17 -64.35 4.58
N ARG A 240 59.91 -64.01 5.84
CA ARG A 240 58.59 -64.09 6.48
C ARG A 240 58.00 -62.68 6.59
N VAL A 241 56.70 -62.56 6.27
CA VAL A 241 55.98 -61.28 6.34
C VAL A 241 54.77 -61.45 7.26
N LYS A 242 54.67 -60.63 8.31
CA LYS A 242 53.57 -60.66 9.29
C LYS A 242 53.00 -59.26 9.48
N ARG A 243 51.68 -59.15 9.72
CA ARG A 243 51.02 -57.89 10.06
C ARG A 243 50.31 -58.00 11.40
N SER A 244 50.46 -56.99 12.24
CA SER A 244 49.66 -56.81 13.46
C SER A 244 49.11 -55.38 13.48
N GLY A 245 47.81 -55.22 13.24
CA GLY A 245 47.20 -53.89 13.12
C GLY A 245 47.85 -53.05 12.01
N LYS A 246 48.52 -51.95 12.38
CA LYS A 246 49.20 -51.02 11.46
C LYS A 246 50.69 -51.33 11.26
N GLU A 247 51.22 -52.35 11.93
CA GLU A 247 52.63 -52.75 11.84
C GLU A 247 52.80 -53.89 10.83
N LEU A 248 53.77 -53.75 9.92
CA LEU A 248 54.19 -54.76 8.96
C LEU A 248 55.63 -55.16 9.27
N THR A 249 55.85 -56.41 9.67
CA THR A 249 57.16 -56.99 9.97
C THR A 249 57.64 -57.82 8.79
N VAL A 250 58.87 -57.57 8.35
CA VAL A 250 59.58 -58.35 7.32
C VAL A 250 60.87 -58.87 7.96
N GLU A 251 61.01 -60.20 8.06
CA GLU A 251 62.13 -60.87 8.74
C GLU A 251 62.67 -62.02 7.88
N THR A 252 63.91 -62.45 8.11
CA THR A 252 64.41 -63.71 7.53
C THR A 252 63.75 -64.89 8.23
N GLU A 253 63.63 -66.04 7.54
CA GLU A 253 63.23 -67.28 8.21
C GLU A 253 64.32 -67.75 9.20
N ASP A 254 63.97 -68.66 10.11
CA ASP A 254 64.88 -69.11 11.17
C ASP A 254 65.96 -70.08 10.63
N ASP A 255 65.70 -70.76 9.51
CA ASP A 255 66.58 -71.75 8.86
C ASP A 255 66.94 -71.32 7.41
N VAL A 256 67.72 -70.23 7.26
CA VAL A 256 68.11 -69.65 5.95
C VAL A 256 69.18 -70.42 5.18
#